data_AF-A0A3D5FK22-F1
#
_entry.id   AF-A0A3D5FK22-F1
#
_cell.length_a   1.000
_cell.length_b   1.000
_cell.length_c   1.000
_cell.angle_alpha   90.00
_cell.angle_beta   90.00
_cell.angle_gamma   90.00
#
_symmetry.space_group_name_H-M   'P 1'
#
loop_
_entity.id
_entity.type
_entity.pdbx_description
1 polymer ?
#
loop_
_entity_poly.entity_id
_entity_poly.type
_entity_poly.pdbx_seq_one_letter_code
_entity_poly.pdbx_strand_id
1 'polypeptide(L)'
;MYIDQFGFPWFGGYLNIVGISVIHVFFGALIARLMHGQRKDPYQTHEDRDRQIELGVKSLVWVGMAATIFVSLEIGLHALEMQSLSPTTTCLYLQLLALVCFREFRIQNVDFDVYRVEAAAG
;
A
#
# COMPACT_ATOMS: atom_id res chain seq x y z
N MET A 1 11.45 -26.02 -18.52
CA MET A 1 10.62 -25.40 -17.46
C MET A 1 9.23 -25.15 -18.05
N TYR A 2 8.11 -25.40 -17.36
CA TYR A 2 6.76 -25.40 -17.98
C TYR A 2 6.32 -24.03 -18.55
N ILE A 3 6.91 -22.94 -18.04
CA ILE A 3 6.60 -21.57 -18.45
C ILE A 3 7.30 -21.18 -19.77
N ASP A 4 8.47 -21.74 -20.07
CA ASP A 4 9.20 -21.48 -21.33
C ASP A 4 8.60 -22.23 -22.53
N GLN A 5 7.66 -23.15 -22.29
CA GLN A 5 7.03 -23.96 -23.35
C GLN A 5 6.11 -23.13 -24.23
N PHE A 6 5.51 -22.09 -23.64
CA PHE A 6 4.65 -21.13 -24.32
C PHE A 6 5.40 -19.81 -24.30
N GLY A 7 6.02 -19.44 -25.43
CA GLY A 7 6.73 -18.16 -25.54
C GLY A 7 5.74 -17.01 -25.35
N PHE A 8 5.72 -16.43 -24.15
CA PHE A 8 4.90 -15.26 -23.80
C PHE A 8 5.82 -14.05 -23.60
N PRO A 9 6.22 -13.33 -24.66
CA PRO A 9 7.13 -12.18 -24.56
C PRO A 9 6.67 -11.09 -23.58
N TRP A 10 5.36 -10.94 -23.40
CA TRP A 10 4.71 -9.98 -22.50
C TRP A 10 4.65 -10.43 -21.04
N PHE A 11 4.93 -11.70 -20.76
CA PHE A 11 4.98 -12.25 -19.41
C PHE A 11 6.43 -12.56 -19.06
N GLY A 12 7.02 -11.78 -18.15
CA GLY A 12 8.40 -11.99 -17.66
C GLY A 12 8.61 -13.29 -16.87
N GLY A 13 7.65 -14.23 -16.92
CA GLY A 13 7.73 -15.52 -16.27
C GLY A 13 7.88 -15.38 -14.76
N TYR A 14 8.91 -16.02 -14.24
CA TYR A 14 9.25 -15.99 -12.82
C TYR A 14 9.59 -14.59 -12.29
N LEU A 15 10.08 -13.67 -13.14
CA LEU A 15 10.43 -12.32 -12.69
C LEU A 15 9.20 -11.55 -12.20
N ASN A 16 8.06 -11.66 -12.89
CA ASN A 16 6.82 -10.99 -12.48
C ASN A 16 6.31 -11.57 -11.15
N ILE A 17 6.33 -12.90 -11.01
CA ILE A 17 5.88 -13.59 -9.81
C ILE A 17 6.77 -13.23 -8.61
N VAL A 18 8.09 -13.29 -8.79
CA VAL A 18 9.07 -12.93 -7.76
C VAL A 18 8.94 -11.45 -7.40
N GLY A 19 8.82 -10.56 -8.39
CA GLY A 19 8.66 -9.12 -8.18
C GLY A 19 7.42 -8.79 -7.34
N ILE A 20 6.25 -9.34 -7.71
CA ILE A 20 5.01 -9.15 -6.94
C ILE A 20 5.17 -9.73 -5.54
N SER A 21 5.77 -10.92 -5.40
CA SER A 21 5.98 -11.56 -4.10
C SER A 21 6.89 -10.73 -3.19
N VAL A 22 7.97 -10.15 -3.72
CA VAL A 22 8.86 -9.25 -2.98
C VAL A 22 8.11 -8.01 -2.48
N ILE A 23 7.22 -7.43 -3.30
CA ILE A 23 6.38 -6.29 -2.87
C ILE A 23 5.47 -6.68 -1.69
N HIS A 24 4.86 -7.87 -1.73
CA HIS A 24 4.01 -8.34 -0.63
C HIS A 24 4.80 -8.63 0.63
N VAL A 25 5.99 -9.24 0.51
CA VAL A 25 6.89 -9.46 1.65
C VAL A 25 7.33 -8.14 2.25
N PHE A 26 7.65 -7.14 1.42
CA PHE A 26 8.01 -5.80 1.87
C PHE A 26 6.86 -5.14 2.64
N PHE A 27 5.63 -5.18 2.12
CA PHE A 27 4.46 -4.65 2.85
C PHE A 27 4.16 -5.45 4.12
N GLY A 28 4.34 -6.77 4.11
CA GLY A 28 4.25 -7.59 5.31
C GLY A 28 5.26 -7.18 6.38
N ALA A 29 6.51 -6.87 5.99
CA ALA A 29 7.52 -6.35 6.90
C ALA A 29 7.17 -4.96 7.46
N LEU A 30 6.57 -4.08 6.64
CA LEU A 30 6.06 -2.78 7.12
C LEU A 30 4.91 -2.94 8.11
N ILE A 31 3.97 -3.86 7.85
CA ILE A 31 2.88 -4.21 8.76
C ILE A 31 3.44 -4.73 10.09
N ALA A 32 4.38 -5.68 10.05
CA ALA A 32 5.02 -6.20 11.25
C ALA A 32 5.72 -5.08 12.05
N ARG A 33 6.42 -4.18 11.37
CA ARG A 33 7.06 -3.01 11.99
C ARG A 33 6.02 -2.03 12.58
N LEU A 34 4.88 -1.85 11.92
CA LEU A 34 3.80 -0.98 12.41
C LEU A 34 3.17 -1.54 13.69
N MET A 35 2.95 -2.86 13.74
CA MET A 35 2.36 -3.54 14.91
C MET A 35 3.31 -3.59 16.11
N HIS A 36 4.58 -3.95 15.88
CA HIS A 36 5.58 -4.14 16.94
C HIS A 36 6.43 -2.91 17.23
N GLY A 37 6.25 -1.83 16.47
CA GLY A 37 6.95 -0.57 16.66
C GLY A 37 6.68 0.05 18.03
N GLN A 38 7.67 0.77 18.56
CA GLN A 38 7.49 1.56 19.77
C GLN A 38 6.55 2.74 19.52
N ARG A 39 5.82 3.16 20.58
CA ARG A 39 5.01 4.39 20.54
C ARG A 39 5.92 5.57 20.23
N LYS A 40 5.61 6.31 19.17
CA LYS A 40 6.33 7.56 18.86
C LYS A 40 5.89 8.71 19.74
N ASP A 41 4.62 8.73 20.13
CA ASP A 41 4.05 9.74 21.01
C ASP A 41 3.75 9.11 22.39
N PRO A 42 4.40 9.60 23.47
CA PRO A 42 4.15 9.15 24.84
C PRO A 42 2.70 9.35 25.29
N TYR A 43 2.01 10.35 24.73
CA TYR A 43 0.66 10.77 25.11
C TYR A 43 -0.45 10.11 24.28
N GLN A 44 -0.08 9.33 23.25
CA GLN A 44 -1.05 8.60 22.43
C GLN A 44 -1.76 7.52 23.27
N THR A 45 -3.09 7.59 23.32
CA THR A 45 -3.90 6.58 24.00
C THR A 45 -3.74 5.20 23.36
N HIS A 46 -4.04 4.15 24.13
CA HIS A 46 -4.01 2.78 23.59
C HIS A 46 -5.00 2.61 22.43
N GLU A 47 -6.20 3.20 22.54
CA GLU A 47 -7.26 3.11 21.53
C GLU A 47 -6.88 3.81 20.22
N ASP A 48 -6.30 5.02 20.31
CA ASP A 48 -5.83 5.76 19.13
C ASP A 48 -4.71 5.03 18.41
N ARG A 49 -3.82 4.37 19.17
CA ARG A 49 -2.75 3.55 18.60
C ARG A 49 -3.32 2.36 17.85
N ASP A 50 -4.25 1.63 18.43
CA ASP A 50 -4.82 0.43 17.81
C ASP A 50 -5.59 0.80 16.53
N ARG A 51 -6.34 1.91 16.55
CA ARG A 51 -7.02 2.44 15.36
C ARG A 51 -6.04 2.86 14.27
N GLN A 52 -4.93 3.49 14.64
CA GLN A 52 -3.91 3.92 13.68
C GLN A 52 -3.19 2.72 13.05
N ILE A 53 -2.90 1.68 13.83
CA ILE A 53 -2.36 0.41 13.33
C ILE A 53 -3.37 -0.25 12.40
N GLU A 54 -4.64 -0.36 12.80
CA GLU A 54 -5.70 -0.97 11.99
C GLU A 54 -5.83 -0.30 10.61
N LEU A 55 -5.90 1.04 10.59
CA LEU A 55 -5.94 1.81 9.34
C LEU A 55 -4.68 1.56 8.51
N GLY A 56 -3.49 1.69 9.09
CA GLY A 56 -2.23 1.49 8.37
C GLY A 56 -2.07 0.08 7.79
N VAL A 57 -2.48 -0.96 8.54
CA VAL A 57 -2.48 -2.34 8.05
C VAL A 57 -3.45 -2.50 6.88
N LYS A 58 -4.69 -2.02 7.02
CA LYS A 58 -5.70 -2.07 5.93
C LYS A 58 -5.20 -1.35 4.68
N SER A 59 -4.62 -0.15 4.82
CA SER A 59 -4.08 0.61 3.69
C SER A 59 -2.95 -0.14 2.99
N LEU A 60 -1.99 -0.71 3.74
CA LEU A 60 -0.87 -1.47 3.15
C LEU A 60 -1.34 -2.73 2.39
N VAL A 61 -2.34 -3.44 2.92
CA VAL A 61 -2.94 -4.60 2.23
C VAL A 61 -3.64 -4.15 0.93
N TRP A 62 -4.45 -3.09 0.99
CA TRP A 62 -5.15 -2.57 -0.19
C TRP A 62 -4.16 -2.10 -1.27
N VAL A 63 -3.08 -1.42 -0.90
CA VAL A 63 -2.03 -0.98 -1.83
C VAL A 63 -1.32 -2.18 -2.46
N GLY A 64 -1.04 -3.24 -1.70
CA GLY A 64 -0.47 -4.50 -2.22
C GLY A 64 -1.37 -5.19 -3.26
N MET A 65 -2.67 -5.29 -2.96
CA MET A 65 -3.64 -5.81 -3.91
C MET A 65 -3.74 -4.95 -5.17
N ALA A 66 -3.79 -3.62 -5.02
CA ALA A 66 -3.84 -2.69 -6.14
C ALA A 66 -2.59 -2.81 -7.04
N ALA A 67 -1.40 -2.98 -6.46
CA ALA A 67 -0.16 -3.21 -7.21
C ALA A 67 -0.25 -4.51 -8.04
N THR A 68 -0.80 -5.59 -7.47
CA THR A 68 -1.00 -6.86 -8.20
C THR A 68 -1.97 -6.70 -9.36
N ILE A 69 -3.08 -5.98 -9.15
CA ILE A 69 -4.07 -5.71 -10.19
C ILE A 69 -3.45 -4.87 -11.30
N PHE A 70 -2.69 -3.84 -10.95
CA PHE A 70 -2.00 -2.99 -11.92
C PHE A 70 -1.01 -3.78 -12.79
N VAL A 71 -0.15 -4.60 -12.18
CA VAL A 71 0.80 -5.43 -12.94
C VAL A 71 0.06 -6.45 -13.83
N SER A 72 -1.02 -7.06 -13.33
CA SER A 72 -1.84 -7.99 -14.12
C SER A 72 -2.51 -7.28 -15.31
N LEU A 73 -2.97 -6.04 -15.11
CA LEU A 73 -3.56 -5.22 -16.16
C LEU A 73 -2.54 -4.84 -17.23
N GLU A 74 -1.32 -4.43 -16.85
CA GLU A 74 -0.23 -4.13 -17.79
C GLU A 74 0.14 -5.36 -18.63
N ILE A 75 0.26 -6.54 -18.01
CA ILE A 75 0.48 -7.80 -18.74
C ILE A 75 -0.67 -8.07 -19.73
N GLY A 76 -1.91 -7.83 -19.30
CA GLY A 76 -3.10 -7.97 -20.15
C GLY A 76 -3.11 -7.00 -21.34
N LEU A 77 -2.75 -5.73 -21.12
CA LEU A 77 -2.64 -4.73 -22.17
C LEU A 77 -1.58 -5.11 -23.20
N HIS A 78 -0.43 -5.63 -22.75
CA HIS A 78 0.59 -6.14 -23.66
C HIS A 78 0.11 -7.37 -24.43
N ALA A 79 -0.60 -8.30 -23.79
CA ALA A 79 -1.13 -9.51 -24.44
C ALA A 79 -2.19 -9.19 -25.52
N LEU A 80 -2.93 -8.09 -25.36
CA LEU A 80 -3.93 -7.61 -26.31
C LEU A 80 -3.39 -6.61 -27.34
N GLU A 81 -2.07 -6.37 -27.37
CA GLU A 81 -1.41 -5.35 -28.21
C GLU A 81 -1.91 -3.91 -27.96
N MET A 82 -2.52 -3.64 -26.79
CA MET A 82 -3.07 -2.36 -26.37
C MET A 82 -2.09 -1.53 -25.51
N GLN A 83 -0.79 -1.76 -25.69
CA GLN A 83 0.30 -1.10 -24.95
C GLN A 83 0.28 0.44 -25.09
N SER A 84 -0.37 0.99 -26.11
CA SER A 84 -0.61 2.44 -26.23
C SER A 84 -1.43 3.02 -25.07
N LEU A 85 -2.19 2.21 -24.34
CA LEU A 85 -2.95 2.62 -23.16
C LEU A 85 -2.17 2.52 -21.85
N SER A 86 -0.97 1.90 -21.85
CA SER A 86 -0.12 1.76 -20.65
C SER A 86 0.14 3.09 -19.94
N PRO A 87 0.46 4.21 -20.64
CA PRO A 87 0.63 5.52 -19.98
C PRO A 87 -0.65 6.00 -19.29
N THR A 88 -1.81 5.81 -19.93
CA THR A 88 -3.12 6.18 -19.38
C THR A 88 -3.43 5.36 -18.13
N THR A 89 -3.24 4.05 -18.19
CA THR A 89 -3.44 3.13 -17.07
C THR A 89 -2.53 3.47 -15.90
N THR A 90 -1.26 3.77 -16.17
CA THR A 90 -0.29 4.19 -15.16
C THR A 90 -0.72 5.50 -14.48
N CYS A 91 -1.14 6.51 -15.24
CA CYS A 91 -1.66 7.76 -14.68
C CYS A 91 -2.87 7.52 -13.78
N LEU A 92 -3.84 6.70 -14.21
CA LEU A 92 -5.02 6.36 -13.42
C LEU A 92 -4.64 5.64 -12.12
N TYR A 93 -3.72 4.69 -12.19
CA TYR A 93 -3.20 3.98 -11.01
C TYR A 93 -2.56 4.95 -10.00
N LEU A 94 -1.68 5.83 -10.45
CA LEU A 94 -1.02 6.82 -9.60
C LEU A 94 -2.01 7.82 -8.99
N GLN A 95 -3.02 8.23 -9.76
CA GLN A 95 -4.03 9.18 -9.28
C GLN A 95 -4.96 8.55 -8.25
N LEU A 96 -5.33 7.27 -8.42
CA LEU A 96 -6.07 6.50 -7.41
C LEU A 96 -5.25 6.32 -6.13
N LEU A 97 -3.96 5.99 -6.24
CA LEU A 97 -3.07 5.92 -5.09
C LEU A 97 -2.97 7.26 -4.36
N ALA A 98 -2.79 8.36 -5.09
CA ALA A 98 -2.72 9.69 -4.51
C ALA A 98 -4.00 10.06 -3.75
N LEU A 99 -5.18 9.70 -4.29
CA LEU A 99 -6.46 9.90 -3.62
C LEU A 99 -6.57 9.10 -2.32
N VAL A 100 -6.14 7.83 -2.33
CA VAL A 100 -6.12 6.98 -1.13
C VAL A 100 -5.19 7.58 -0.08
N CYS A 101 -3.95 7.91 -0.46
CA CYS A 101 -2.99 8.55 0.43
C CYS A 101 -3.55 9.85 1.04
N PHE A 102 -4.10 10.73 0.19
CA PHE A 102 -4.65 12.01 0.65
C PHE A 102 -5.83 11.84 1.60
N ARG A 103 -6.67 10.83 1.39
CA ARG A 103 -7.76 10.49 2.29
C ARG A 103 -7.25 10.02 3.66
N GLU A 104 -6.25 9.14 3.68
CA GLU A 104 -5.66 8.65 4.94
C GLU A 104 -4.97 9.79 5.72
N PHE A 105 -4.24 10.69 5.04
CA PHE A 105 -3.63 11.86 5.69
C PHE A 105 -4.68 12.81 6.31
N ARG A 106 -5.89 12.89 5.74
CA ARG A 106 -6.96 13.74 6.28
C ARG A 106 -7.66 13.13 7.50
N ILE A 107 -7.58 11.80 7.70
CA ILE A 107 -8.31 11.08 8.77
C ILE A 107 -7.61 11.17 10.15
N GLN A 108 -6.52 11.94 10.28
CA GLN A 108 -5.93 12.25 11.59
C GLN A 108 -6.79 13.28 12.37
N ASN A 109 -7.93 12.83 12.89
CA ASN A 109 -8.60 13.48 14.03
C ASN A 109 -7.75 13.18 15.28
N VAL A 110 -6.66 13.92 15.45
CA VAL A 110 -5.86 13.86 16.67
C VAL A 110 -6.66 14.57 17.76
N ASP A 111 -7.00 13.85 18.83
CA ASP A 111 -7.58 14.45 20.02
C ASP A 111 -6.48 15.24 20.76
N PHE A 112 -6.55 16.57 20.67
CA PHE A 112 -5.59 17.46 21.33
C PHE A 112 -5.98 17.81 22.77
N ASP A 113 -7.12 17.33 23.28
CA ASP A 113 -7.58 17.70 24.62
C ASP A 113 -6.65 17.15 25.72
N VAL A 114 -5.96 16.04 25.47
CA VAL A 114 -4.92 15.50 26.38
C VAL A 114 -3.79 16.51 26.62
N TYR A 115 -3.41 17.29 25.60
CA TYR A 115 -2.38 18.33 25.71
C TYR A 115 -2.86 19.59 26.45
N ARG A 116 -4.19 19.83 26.50
CA ARG A 116 -4.76 20.99 27.20
C ARG A 116 -4.81 20.79 28.71
N VAL A 117 -5.01 19.56 29.17
CA VAL A 117 -5.12 19.24 30.60
C VAL A 117 -3.77 19.42 31.32
N GLU A 118 -2.65 19.03 30.71
CA GLU A 118 -1.32 19.29 31.28
C GLU A 118 -0.93 20.78 31.24
N ALA A 119 -1.27 21.50 30.17
CA ALA A 119 -0.98 22.93 30.06
C ALA A 119 -1.76 23.80 31.07
N ALA A 120 -2.90 23.31 31.57
CA ALA A 120 -3.69 23.95 32.61
C ALA A 120 -3.32 23.50 34.04
N ALA A 121 -2.48 22.47 34.19
CA ALA A 121 -2.06 21.91 35.47
C ALA A 121 -0.65 22.37 35.93
N GLY A 122 0.03 23.19 35.13
CA GLY A 122 1.26 23.91 35.48
C GLY A 122 1.03 25.39 35.68
#